data_AF-A0AAX0U8S2-F1
#
_entry.id   AF-A0AAX0U8S2-F1
#
_cell.length_a   1.000
_cell.length_b   1.000
_cell.length_c   1.000
_cell.angle_alpha   90.00
_cell.angle_beta   90.00
_cell.angle_gamma   90.00
#
_symmetry.space_group_name_H-M   'P 1'
#
loop_
_entity.id
_entity.type
_entity.pdbx_description
1 polymer ?
#
loop_
_entity_poly.entity_id
_entity_poly.type
_entity_poly.pdbx_seq_one_letter_code
_entity_poly.pdbx_strand_id
1 'polypeptide(L)'
;MAFGGLDHQHTSQPMADINMTPLIDVMLVLLVIFIITAPLLTHAIRLDLPKVAAAPARETPETITVSIDAAGKLYWNDAPVALDALAARLRDAAAAGQDPELHLRAARDTRYDTIAQVMGAAQQAGVARIGFVTDAPAPPARPSPPRGAPPSLSPPASPQAQPQPPSPPPSPAASR
;
A
#
# COMPACT_ATOMS: atom_id res chain seq x y z
N MET A 1 -6.82 -60.87 82.11
CA MET A 1 -6.76 -59.39 82.24
C MET A 1 -5.82 -58.91 81.13
N ALA A 2 -6.23 -58.67 79.89
CA ALA A 2 -7.37 -57.92 79.32
C ALA A 2 -7.15 -56.40 79.34
N PHE A 3 -6.74 -55.91 78.16
CA PHE A 3 -6.87 -54.55 77.58
C PHE A 3 -6.07 -53.40 78.20
N GLY A 4 -4.96 -53.07 77.54
CA GLY A 4 -4.43 -51.71 77.49
C GLY A 4 -5.38 -50.85 76.64
N GLY A 5 -5.83 -49.74 77.22
CA GLY A 5 -6.65 -48.74 76.54
C GLY A 5 -5.84 -48.05 75.45
N LEU A 6 -6.39 -48.02 74.25
CA LEU A 6 -5.84 -47.31 73.11
C LEU A 6 -6.43 -45.91 73.16
N ASP A 7 -5.66 -44.95 73.64
CA ASP A 7 -5.99 -43.53 73.52
C ASP A 7 -6.13 -43.19 72.03
N HIS A 8 -7.35 -42.86 71.62
CA HIS A 8 -7.60 -42.28 70.30
C HIS A 8 -7.00 -40.87 70.28
N GLN A 9 -5.72 -40.77 69.91
CA GLN A 9 -5.15 -39.51 69.46
C GLN A 9 -5.90 -39.10 68.20
N HIS A 10 -6.87 -38.21 68.37
CA HIS A 10 -7.49 -37.47 67.29
C HIS A 10 -6.39 -36.59 66.69
N THR A 11 -5.65 -37.15 65.74
CA THR A 11 -4.72 -36.38 64.91
C THR A 11 -5.55 -35.35 64.17
N SER A 12 -5.47 -34.10 64.63
CA SER A 12 -6.03 -32.95 63.94
C SER A 12 -5.29 -32.86 62.60
N GLN A 13 -5.91 -33.37 61.55
CA GLN A 13 -5.40 -33.23 60.20
C GLN A 13 -5.23 -31.73 59.92
N PRO A 14 -4.05 -31.27 59.43
CA PRO A 14 -3.89 -29.88 59.05
C PRO A 14 -4.86 -29.58 57.92
N MET A 15 -5.85 -28.72 58.16
CA MET A 15 -6.68 -28.17 57.09
C MET A 15 -5.75 -27.27 56.25
N ALA A 16 -5.30 -27.79 55.11
CA ALA A 16 -4.60 -27.00 54.12
C ALA A 16 -5.63 -26.09 53.44
N ASP A 17 -5.74 -24.85 53.92
CA ASP A 17 -6.55 -23.84 53.25
C ASP A 17 -5.87 -23.47 51.93
N ILE A 18 -6.56 -23.67 50.82
CA ILE A 18 -6.01 -23.31 49.51
C ILE A 18 -6.08 -21.79 49.41
N ASN A 19 -4.92 -21.13 49.39
CA ASN A 19 -4.85 -19.71 49.11
C ASN A 19 -5.48 -19.44 47.72
N MET A 20 -6.68 -18.88 47.72
CA MET A 20 -7.40 -18.54 46.48
C MET A 20 -6.82 -17.30 45.81
N THR A 21 -6.20 -16.40 46.56
CA THR A 21 -5.68 -15.12 46.05
C THR A 21 -4.63 -15.30 44.93
N PRO A 22 -3.62 -16.18 45.07
CA PRO A 22 -2.69 -16.47 43.97
C PRO A 22 -3.35 -17.20 42.80
N LEU A 23 -4.37 -18.04 43.08
CA LEU A 23 -5.08 -18.79 42.05
C LEU A 23 -5.94 -17.87 41.16
N ILE A 24 -6.58 -16.87 41.76
CA ILE A 24 -7.36 -15.86 41.04
C ILE A 24 -6.46 -15.01 40.15
N ASP A 25 -5.27 -14.61 40.62
CA ASP A 25 -4.33 -13.82 39.82
C ASP A 25 -3.91 -14.55 38.54
N VAL A 26 -3.55 -15.84 38.65
CA VAL A 26 -3.23 -16.67 37.48
C VAL A 26 -4.42 -16.77 36.51
N MET A 27 -5.64 -16.96 37.03
CA MET A 27 -6.84 -17.01 36.19
C MET A 27 -7.12 -15.67 35.48
N LEU A 28 -6.94 -14.54 36.17
CA LEU A 28 -7.12 -13.20 35.59
C LEU A 28 -6.07 -12.90 34.53
N VAL A 29 -4.81 -13.28 34.73
CA VAL A 29 -3.75 -13.16 33.72
C VAL A 29 -4.13 -13.93 32.45
N LEU A 30 -4.60 -15.17 32.58
CA LEU A 30 -5.06 -15.97 31.43
C LEU A 30 -6.25 -15.31 30.71
N LEU A 31 -7.21 -14.77 31.45
CA LEU A 31 -8.36 -14.06 30.88
C LEU A 31 -7.91 -12.83 30.07
N VAL A 32 -6.99 -12.03 30.61
CA VAL A 32 -6.45 -10.84 29.94
C VAL A 32 -5.72 -11.21 28.65
N ILE A 33 -4.92 -12.29 28.65
CA ILE A 33 -4.26 -12.80 27.44
C ILE A 33 -5.30 -13.17 26.38
N PHE A 34 -6.38 -13.87 26.75
CA PHE A 34 -7.45 -14.21 25.80
C PHE A 34 -8.18 -12.98 25.26
N ILE A 35 -8.48 -11.99 26.10
CA ILE A 35 -9.12 -10.73 25.69
C ILE A 35 -8.24 -9.98 24.67
N ILE A 36 -6.93 -9.89 24.91
CA ILE A 36 -5.99 -9.17 24.03
C ILE A 36 -5.77 -9.90 22.70
N THR A 37 -5.76 -11.24 22.71
CA THR A 37 -5.50 -12.04 21.51
C THR A 37 -6.74 -12.27 20.63
N ALA A 38 -7.95 -12.24 21.19
CA ALA A 38 -9.20 -12.36 20.45
C ALA A 38 -9.37 -11.36 19.27
N PRO A 39 -9.10 -10.05 19.40
CA PRO A 39 -9.25 -9.11 18.28
C PRO A 39 -8.29 -9.41 17.11
N LEU A 40 -7.14 -10.05 17.38
CA LEU A 40 -6.15 -10.37 16.34
C LEU A 40 -6.62 -11.47 15.38
N LEU A 41 -7.62 -12.27 15.75
CA LEU A 41 -8.19 -13.33 14.90
C LEU A 41 -9.17 -12.79 13.83
N THR A 42 -9.48 -11.49 13.83
CA THR A 42 -10.54 -10.93 12.96
C THR A 42 -10.03 -10.31 11.66
N HIS A 43 -8.73 -10.41 11.35
CA HIS A 43 -8.15 -9.82 10.14
C HIS A 43 -7.68 -10.89 9.15
N ALA A 44 -8.59 -11.79 8.77
CA ALA A 44 -8.46 -12.50 7.51
C ALA A 44 -8.72 -11.51 6.38
N ILE A 45 -7.66 -10.91 5.84
CA ILE A 45 -7.74 -10.12 4.61
C ILE A 45 -8.28 -11.05 3.53
N ARG A 46 -9.57 -10.90 3.18
CA ARG A 46 -10.11 -11.48 1.95
C ARG A 46 -9.44 -10.77 0.80
N LEU A 47 -8.35 -11.35 0.30
CA LEU A 47 -7.75 -10.93 -0.94
C LEU A 47 -8.65 -11.45 -2.07
N ASP A 48 -9.64 -10.64 -2.43
CA ASP A 48 -10.32 -10.77 -3.70
C ASP A 48 -9.28 -10.48 -4.78
N LEU A 49 -8.71 -11.54 -5.36
CA LEU A 49 -7.97 -11.41 -6.61
C LEU A 49 -9.01 -10.95 -7.64
N PRO A 50 -8.91 -9.74 -8.20
CA PRO A 50 -9.78 -9.34 -9.28
C PRO A 50 -9.52 -10.31 -10.43
N LYS A 51 -10.44 -11.23 -10.66
CA LYS A 51 -10.54 -11.92 -11.94
C LYS A 51 -10.67 -10.78 -12.94
N VAL A 52 -9.76 -10.73 -13.91
CA VAL A 52 -9.85 -9.84 -15.05
C VAL A 52 -11.05 -10.29 -15.90
N ALA A 53 -12.26 -10.06 -15.40
CA ALA A 53 -13.34 -9.63 -16.24
C ALA A 53 -12.90 -8.27 -16.75
N ALA A 54 -12.96 -8.06 -18.07
CA ALA A 54 -12.70 -6.77 -18.68
C ALA A 54 -13.27 -5.68 -17.77
N ALA A 55 -12.39 -4.88 -17.17
CA ALA A 55 -12.83 -3.82 -16.28
C ALA A 55 -13.87 -3.03 -17.08
N PRO A 56 -15.05 -2.68 -16.52
CA PRO A 56 -15.75 -1.54 -17.07
C PRO A 56 -14.70 -0.46 -17.15
N ALA A 57 -14.53 0.15 -18.33
CA ALA A 57 -13.49 1.14 -18.56
C ALA A 57 -13.46 2.03 -17.31
N ARG A 58 -12.37 1.95 -16.52
CA ARG A 58 -12.21 2.87 -15.39
C ARG A 58 -12.33 4.22 -16.06
N GLU A 59 -13.43 4.91 -15.81
CA GLU A 59 -13.60 6.26 -16.32
C GLU A 59 -12.42 7.03 -15.76
N THR A 60 -11.45 7.29 -16.62
CA THR A 60 -10.25 8.03 -16.26
C THR A 60 -10.77 9.38 -15.80
N PRO A 61 -10.57 9.76 -14.53
CA PRO A 61 -11.05 11.04 -14.03
C PRO A 61 -10.55 12.14 -14.96
N GLU A 62 -11.45 13.03 -15.36
CA GLU A 62 -11.06 14.15 -16.21
C GLU A 62 -10.04 14.98 -15.43
N THR A 63 -8.84 15.11 -15.99
CA THR A 63 -7.78 15.93 -15.41
C THR A 63 -7.90 17.32 -16.00
N ILE A 64 -8.18 18.30 -15.15
CA ILE A 64 -8.36 19.70 -15.54
C ILE A 64 -7.11 20.44 -15.12
N THR A 65 -6.39 21.04 -16.07
CA THR A 65 -5.23 21.87 -15.75
C THR A 65 -5.65 23.34 -15.72
N VAL A 66 -5.46 23.98 -14.57
CA VAL A 66 -5.58 25.45 -14.45
C VAL A 66 -4.20 26.02 -14.26
N SER A 67 -3.74 26.83 -15.22
CA SER A 67 -2.46 27.52 -15.16
C SER A 67 -2.64 29.01 -14.89
N ILE A 68 -1.73 29.57 -14.08
CA ILE A 68 -1.67 30.99 -13.75
C ILE A 68 -0.31 31.52 -14.21
N ASP A 69 -0.33 32.51 -15.11
CA ASP A 69 0.91 33.15 -15.57
C ASP A 69 1.44 34.19 -14.55
N ALA A 70 2.64 34.71 -14.78
CA ALA A 70 3.25 35.74 -13.93
C ALA A 70 2.49 37.07 -13.95
N ALA A 71 1.62 37.30 -14.95
CA ALA A 71 0.75 38.47 -15.04
C ALA A 71 -0.60 38.25 -14.32
N GLY A 72 -0.85 37.07 -13.74
CA GLY A 72 -2.09 36.70 -13.07
C GLY A 72 -3.22 36.29 -14.02
N LYS A 73 -2.94 36.05 -15.30
CA LYS A 73 -3.93 35.52 -16.25
C LYS A 73 -4.12 34.03 -16.03
N LEU A 74 -5.38 33.61 -16.16
CA LEU A 74 -5.81 32.23 -15.96
C LEU A 74 -5.94 31.53 -17.30
N TYR A 75 -5.58 30.27 -17.30
CA TYR A 75 -5.65 29.39 -18.45
C TYR A 75 -6.31 28.07 -18.04
N TRP A 76 -7.27 27.60 -18.83
CA TRP A 76 -7.93 26.31 -18.72
C TRP A 76 -7.40 25.41 -19.82
N ASN A 77 -6.65 24.35 -19.49
CA ASN A 77 -6.03 23.46 -20.46
C ASN A 77 -5.31 24.23 -21.58
N ASP A 78 -4.45 25.19 -21.18
CA ASP A 78 -3.70 26.11 -22.04
C ASP A 78 -4.52 27.16 -22.84
N ALA A 79 -5.85 27.18 -22.71
CA ALA A 79 -6.70 28.21 -23.30
C ALA A 79 -6.97 29.35 -22.30
N PRO A 80 -6.84 30.63 -22.68
CA PRO A 80 -7.10 31.75 -21.77
C PRO A 80 -8.56 31.75 -21.30
N VAL A 81 -8.77 31.96 -20.00
CA VAL A 81 -10.09 31.97 -19.36
C VAL A 81 -10.20 33.14 -18.38
N ALA A 82 -11.37 33.78 -18.34
CA ALA A 82 -11.67 34.78 -17.32
C ALA A 82 -12.06 34.09 -16.00
N LEU A 83 -11.82 34.75 -14.87
CA LEU A 83 -12.15 34.20 -13.54
C LEU A 83 -13.65 33.85 -13.42
N ASP A 84 -14.54 34.70 -13.94
CA ASP A 84 -15.99 34.46 -13.90
C ASP A 84 -16.40 33.22 -14.70
N ALA A 85 -15.72 32.98 -15.84
CA ALA A 85 -15.95 31.81 -16.68
C ALA A 85 -15.33 30.54 -16.09
N LEU A 86 -14.25 30.67 -15.30
CA LEU A 86 -13.58 29.55 -14.64
C LEU A 86 -14.53 28.87 -13.65
N ALA A 87 -15.23 29.64 -12.81
CA ALA A 87 -16.16 29.08 -11.83
C ALA A 87 -17.36 28.35 -12.49
N ALA A 88 -17.82 28.82 -13.65
CA ALA A 88 -18.85 28.12 -14.42
C ALA A 88 -18.32 26.79 -14.97
N ARG A 89 -17.15 26.80 -15.62
CA ARG A 89 -16.53 25.59 -16.17
C ARG A 89 -16.20 24.54 -15.11
N LEU A 90 -15.73 24.95 -13.94
CA LEU A 90 -15.47 24.04 -12.82
C LEU A 90 -16.76 23.37 -12.33
N ARG A 91 -17.87 24.11 -12.25
CA ARG A 91 -19.17 23.54 -11.88
C ARG A 91 -19.69 22.57 -12.93
N ASP A 92 -19.57 22.91 -14.21
CA ASP A 92 -20.00 22.04 -15.30
C ASP A 92 -19.19 20.74 -15.31
N ALA A 93 -17.88 20.84 -15.10
CA ALA A 93 -17.00 19.67 -15.02
C ALA A 93 -17.26 18.81 -13.77
N ALA A 94 -17.51 19.42 -12.61
CA ALA A 94 -17.89 18.69 -11.40
C ALA A 94 -19.27 18.02 -11.53
N ALA A 95 -20.21 18.64 -12.26
CA ALA A 95 -21.53 18.09 -12.52
C ALA A 95 -21.51 16.93 -13.54
N ALA A 96 -20.45 16.78 -14.33
CA ALA A 96 -20.30 15.69 -15.29
C ALA A 96 -20.10 14.31 -14.64
N GLY A 97 -19.99 14.23 -13.31
CA GLY A 97 -20.08 12.99 -12.53
C GLY A 97 -18.78 12.17 -12.46
N GLN A 98 -17.71 12.65 -13.07
CA GLN A 98 -16.39 12.03 -13.06
C GLN A 98 -15.49 12.84 -12.15
N ASP A 99 -15.47 12.56 -10.84
CA ASP A 99 -14.69 13.27 -9.79
C ASP A 99 -13.40 13.90 -10.34
N PRO A 100 -13.42 15.18 -10.79
CA PRO A 100 -12.35 15.67 -11.63
C PRO A 100 -11.14 16.02 -10.76
N GLU A 101 -9.95 15.77 -11.29
CA GLU A 101 -8.71 16.15 -10.62
C GLU A 101 -8.22 17.48 -11.18
N LEU A 102 -8.17 18.51 -10.33
CA LEU A 102 -7.68 19.83 -10.71
C LEU A 102 -6.18 19.94 -10.49
N HIS A 103 -5.42 20.11 -11.57
CA HIS A 103 -3.99 20.38 -11.54
C HIS A 103 -3.76 21.88 -11.62
N LEU A 104 -3.30 22.47 -10.53
CA LEU A 104 -2.97 23.88 -10.45
C LEU A 104 -1.49 24.10 -10.74
N ARG A 105 -1.19 24.82 -11.82
CA ARG A 105 0.17 25.25 -12.19
C ARG A 105 0.28 26.76 -12.01
N ALA A 106 1.10 27.22 -11.08
CA ALA A 106 1.33 28.65 -10.87
C ALA A 106 2.77 29.01 -11.25
N ALA A 107 2.95 30.12 -11.96
CA ALA A 107 4.27 30.72 -12.13
C ALA A 107 4.86 31.11 -10.77
N ARG A 108 6.19 31.14 -10.66
CA ARG A 108 6.89 31.43 -9.39
C ARG A 108 6.48 32.76 -8.76
N ASP A 109 6.20 33.76 -9.59
CA ASP A 109 5.84 35.11 -9.16
C ASP A 109 4.31 35.34 -9.05
N THR A 110 3.52 34.25 -9.08
CA THR A 110 2.06 34.35 -8.97
C THR A 110 1.68 34.86 -7.60
N ARG A 111 0.81 35.88 -7.56
CA ARG A 111 0.31 36.42 -6.30
C ARG A 111 -0.59 35.39 -5.59
N TYR A 112 -0.42 35.28 -4.28
CA TYR A 112 -1.17 34.32 -3.46
C TYR A 112 -2.68 34.53 -3.51
N ASP A 113 -3.15 35.78 -3.64
CA ASP A 113 -4.58 36.11 -3.74
C ASP A 113 -5.25 35.47 -4.95
N THR A 114 -4.56 35.40 -6.09
CA THR A 114 -5.08 34.74 -7.30
C THR A 114 -5.21 33.24 -7.10
N ILE A 115 -4.22 32.61 -6.45
CA ILE A 115 -4.24 31.18 -6.11
C ILE A 115 -5.41 30.86 -5.17
N ALA A 116 -5.60 31.69 -4.12
CA ALA A 116 -6.69 31.53 -3.17
C ALA A 116 -8.08 31.64 -3.84
N GLN A 117 -8.25 32.58 -4.78
CA GLN A 117 -9.50 32.71 -5.55
C GLN A 117 -9.80 31.48 -6.39
N VAL A 118 -8.80 30.93 -7.08
CA VAL A 118 -8.95 29.71 -7.89
C VAL A 118 -9.30 28.50 -7.02
N MET A 119 -8.62 28.34 -5.87
CA MET A 119 -8.94 27.26 -4.93
C MET A 119 -10.34 27.39 -4.34
N GLY A 120 -10.75 28.62 -4.00
CA GLY A 120 -12.11 28.90 -3.51
C GLY A 120 -13.16 28.55 -4.55
N ALA A 121 -12.95 28.93 -5.82
CA ALA A 121 -13.86 28.58 -6.91
C ALA A 121 -13.93 27.06 -7.15
N ALA A 122 -12.80 26.35 -7.07
CA ALA A 122 -12.76 24.89 -7.21
C ALA A 122 -13.50 24.18 -6.07
N GLN A 123 -13.32 24.64 -4.83
CA GLN A 123 -14.00 24.07 -3.67
C GLN A 123 -15.52 24.32 -3.72
N GLN A 124 -15.94 25.53 -4.12
CA GLN A 124 -17.36 25.85 -4.32
C GLN A 124 -18.00 25.05 -5.46
N ALA A 125 -17.22 24.68 -6.47
CA ALA A 125 -17.67 23.82 -7.56
C ALA A 125 -17.77 22.33 -7.17
N GLY A 126 -17.26 21.93 -5.99
CA GLY A 126 -17.29 20.54 -5.54
C GLY A 126 -16.13 19.69 -6.04
N VAL A 127 -15.03 20.30 -6.51
CA VAL A 127 -13.83 19.56 -6.92
C VAL A 127 -13.15 18.97 -5.69
N ALA A 128 -13.18 17.64 -5.58
CA ALA A 128 -12.68 16.92 -4.40
C ALA A 128 -11.14 16.80 -4.36
N ARG A 129 -10.48 16.86 -5.52
CA ARG A 129 -9.03 16.61 -5.66
C ARG A 129 -8.33 17.77 -6.35
N ILE A 130 -7.39 18.39 -5.64
CA ILE A 130 -6.55 19.48 -6.14
C ILE A 130 -5.09 19.05 -6.00
N GLY A 131 -4.38 18.94 -7.12
CA GLY A 131 -2.94 18.69 -7.20
C GLY A 131 -2.19 19.95 -7.60
N PHE A 132 -1.02 20.19 -7.00
CA PHE A 132 -0.14 21.28 -7.42
C PHE A 132 0.94 20.73 -8.34
N VAL A 133 1.05 21.30 -9.54
CA VAL A 133 2.09 20.92 -10.50
C VAL A 133 3.15 22.01 -10.49
N THR A 134 4.28 21.70 -9.85
CA THR A 134 5.49 22.49 -9.96
C THR A 134 6.33 21.95 -11.11
N ASP A 135 6.74 22.80 -12.05
CA ASP A 135 7.82 22.43 -12.98
C ASP A 135 9.10 22.22 -12.18
N ALA A 136 9.39 20.97 -11.83
CA ALA A 136 10.71 20.58 -11.38
C ALA A 136 11.67 20.82 -12.56
N PRO A 137 12.79 21.53 -12.37
CA PRO A 137 13.77 21.70 -13.44
C PRO A 137 14.20 20.30 -13.92
N ALA A 138 14.05 20.06 -15.22
CA ALA A 138 14.47 18.79 -15.82
C ALA A 138 15.94 18.51 -15.42
N PRO A 139 16.26 17.30 -14.92
CA PRO A 139 17.64 16.97 -14.59
C PRO A 139 18.51 17.16 -15.85
N PRO A 140 19.70 17.77 -15.74
CA PRO A 140 20.52 18.09 -16.90
C PRO A 140 20.77 16.81 -17.71
N ALA A 141 20.41 16.87 -19.00
CA ALA A 141 20.62 15.78 -19.93
C ALA A 141 22.12 15.41 -19.93
N ARG A 142 22.43 14.17 -19.54
CA ARG A 142 23.80 13.66 -19.63
C ARG A 142 24.24 13.71 -21.11
N PRO A 143 25.38 14.32 -21.44
CA PRO A 143 25.86 14.33 -22.82
C PRO A 143 26.08 12.90 -23.30
N SER A 144 25.48 12.56 -24.44
CA SER A 144 25.66 11.26 -25.09
C SER A 144 27.12 11.12 -25.55
N PRO A 145 27.76 9.95 -25.37
CA PRO A 145 29.12 9.75 -25.82
C PRO A 145 29.22 9.89 -27.35
N PRO A 146 30.35 10.42 -27.89
CA PRO A 146 30.52 10.64 -29.32
C PRO A 146 30.44 9.32 -30.09
N ARG A 147 29.63 9.32 -31.15
CA ARG A 147 29.41 8.19 -32.06
C ARG A 147 30.65 7.98 -32.93
N GLY A 148 31.62 7.22 -32.42
CA GLY A 148 32.90 7.01 -33.13
C GLY A 148 33.81 5.88 -32.63
N ALA A 149 33.36 4.99 -31.73
CA ALA A 149 34.14 3.80 -31.39
C ALA A 149 33.71 2.62 -32.27
N PRO A 150 34.62 1.95 -33.00
CA PRO A 150 34.28 0.73 -33.74
C PRO A 150 33.88 -0.39 -32.76
N PRO A 151 32.99 -1.31 -33.16
CA PRO A 151 32.62 -2.44 -32.32
C PRO A 151 33.86 -3.31 -32.08
N SER A 152 34.23 -3.48 -30.82
CA SER A 152 35.16 -4.51 -30.39
C SER A 152 34.62 -5.88 -30.81
N LEU A 153 35.30 -6.52 -31.76
CA LEU A 153 35.03 -7.90 -32.21
C LEU A 153 35.05 -8.85 -31.01
N SER A 154 33.90 -9.44 -30.70
CA SER A 154 33.81 -10.61 -29.81
C SER A 154 34.52 -11.81 -30.47
N PRO A 155 35.34 -12.60 -29.74
CA PRO A 155 35.87 -13.85 -30.29
C PRO A 155 34.76 -14.90 -30.47
N PRO A 156 34.88 -15.82 -31.45
CA PRO A 156 33.85 -16.83 -31.70
C PRO A 156 33.75 -17.86 -30.56
N ALA A 157 32.52 -18.21 -30.22
CA ALA A 157 32.16 -19.19 -29.21
C ALA A 157 32.74 -20.58 -29.51
N SER A 158 33.31 -21.23 -28.49
CA SER A 158 33.71 -22.63 -28.52
C SER A 158 32.48 -23.55 -28.69
N PRO A 159 32.55 -24.63 -29.50
CA PRO A 159 31.43 -25.54 -29.68
C PRO A 159 31.18 -26.36 -28.40
N GLN A 160 29.93 -26.33 -27.93
CA GLN A 160 29.44 -27.05 -26.76
C GLN A 160 29.52 -28.56 -26.98
N ALA A 161 30.15 -29.28 -26.05
CA ALA A 161 30.14 -30.74 -25.99
C ALA A 161 28.74 -31.24 -25.59
N GLN A 162 28.15 -32.11 -26.40
CA GLN A 162 26.89 -32.78 -26.07
C GLN A 162 27.12 -33.82 -24.95
N PRO A 163 26.31 -33.84 -23.89
CA PRO A 163 26.39 -34.90 -22.88
C PRO A 163 25.81 -36.21 -23.42
N GLN A 164 26.62 -37.28 -23.42
CA GLN A 164 26.18 -38.66 -23.70
C GLN A 164 25.22 -39.18 -22.60
N PRO A 165 24.15 -39.90 -22.95
CA PRO A 165 23.28 -40.54 -21.96
C PRO A 165 23.98 -41.75 -21.30
N PRO A 166 23.79 -41.99 -20.00
CA PRO A 166 24.39 -43.14 -19.30
C PRO A 166 23.75 -44.46 -19.73
N SER A 167 24.57 -45.50 -19.85
CA SER A 167 24.17 -46.88 -20.19
C SER A 167 23.35 -47.54 -19.06
N PRO A 168 22.38 -48.42 -19.38
CA PRO A 168 21.58 -49.12 -18.38
C PRO A 168 22.39 -50.23 -17.65
N PRO A 169 22.11 -50.49 -16.36
CA PRO A 169 22.76 -51.57 -15.59
C PRO A 169 22.26 -52.97 -16.02
N PRO A 170 23.09 -54.01 -15.90
CA PRO A 170 22.72 -55.38 -16.28
C PRO A 170 21.75 -56.03 -15.28
N SER A 171 20.79 -56.80 -15.81
CA SER A 171 19.79 -57.57 -15.06
C SER A 171 20.42 -58.66 -14.18
N PRO A 172 19.87 -58.95 -12.99
CA PRO A 172 20.32 -60.05 -12.16
C PRO A 172 19.86 -61.40 -12.74
N ALA A 173 20.83 -62.21 -13.18
CA ALA A 173 20.61 -63.61 -13.49
C ALA A 173 20.47 -64.44 -12.20
N ALA A 174 19.62 -65.45 -12.28
CA ALA A 174 19.15 -66.32 -11.23
C ALA A 174 20.22 -67.29 -10.66
N SER A 175 19.80 -67.96 -9.57
CA SER A 175 20.21 -69.30 -9.12
C SER A 175 21.38 -69.38 -8.13
N ARG A 176 21.05 -69.61 -6.85
CA ARG A 176 21.11 -70.94 -6.24
C ARG A 176 20.46 -70.97 -4.86
#